data_AF-A0A3S0BK84-F1
#
_entry.id   AF-A0A3S0BK84-F1
#
_cell.length_a   1.000
_cell.length_b   1.000
_cell.length_c   1.000
_cell.angle_alpha   90.00
_cell.angle_beta   90.00
_cell.angle_gamma   90.00
#
_symmetry.space_group_name_H-M   'P 1'
#
loop_
_entity.id
_entity.type
_entity.pdbx_description
1 polymer ?
#
loop_
_entity_poly.entity_id
_entity_poly.type
_entity_poly.pdbx_seq_one_letter_code
_entity_poly.pdbx_strand_id
1 'polypeptide(L)'
;MLVTRKRTNISISVGLGDCKYMDVSFIHKLYAMATDKERDTDWYNDAYTFAKQLAEKYAHYGVTLVKVAHLIAAISPQTKWEKNKQNAELALQAYDAYMQGWLKREDMPKVHKFGAISNTGYAVVFNEPYVLGQKTSSFAANILGDNNIVTIDSLAMSILLGFYEKGGTYEIYRSAYTYAQSVYVHAAKELGISPAHLQAVTWVVCRRLKKAHRKHNKITMLDAASAVGQNPVDILRYISE
;
A
#
# COMPACT_ATOMS: atom_id res chain seq x y z
N MET A 1 -17.14 -6.76 11.79
CA MET A 1 -16.56 -5.81 10.84
C MET A 1 -17.63 -4.78 10.60
N LEU A 2 -17.35 -3.50 10.83
CA LEU A 2 -18.36 -2.46 10.66
C LEU A 2 -18.30 -1.93 9.23
N VAL A 3 -19.34 -2.16 8.45
CA VAL A 3 -19.48 -1.59 7.10
C VAL A 3 -20.42 -0.40 7.19
N THR A 4 -19.89 0.79 6.92
CA THR A 4 -20.66 2.04 6.92
C THR A 4 -20.76 2.56 5.50
N ARG A 5 -21.98 2.84 5.03
CA ARG A 5 -22.20 3.48 3.73
C ARG A 5 -22.55 4.95 3.91
N LYS A 6 -21.79 5.84 3.26
CA LYS A 6 -22.10 7.28 3.14
C LYS A 6 -22.19 7.64 1.65
N ARG A 7 -23.42 7.79 1.15
CA ARG A 7 -23.72 8.01 -0.28
C ARG A 7 -23.17 6.87 -1.15
N THR A 8 -22.23 7.16 -2.04
CA THR A 8 -21.52 6.21 -2.90
C THR A 8 -20.28 5.61 -2.25
N ASN A 9 -19.83 6.16 -1.11
CA ASN A 9 -18.62 5.71 -0.44
C ASN A 9 -18.97 4.67 0.62
N ILE A 10 -18.18 3.62 0.66
CA ILE A 10 -18.25 2.60 1.71
C ILE A 10 -17.01 2.79 2.60
N SER A 11 -17.16 2.54 3.89
CA SER A 11 -16.04 2.52 4.83
C SER A 11 -16.13 1.23 5.60
N ILE A 12 -15.01 0.52 5.69
CA ILE A 12 -14.91 -0.75 6.40
C ILE A 12 -13.96 -0.55 7.57
N SER A 13 -14.49 -0.62 8.79
CA SER A 13 -13.68 -0.60 10.00
C SER A 13 -13.41 -2.03 10.45
N VAL A 14 -12.12 -2.36 10.60
CA VAL A 14 -11.63 -3.70 10.92
C VAL A 14 -10.92 -3.68 12.26
N GLY A 15 -11.49 -4.37 13.23
CA GLY A 15 -10.98 -4.49 14.60
C GLY A 15 -10.51 -5.90 14.96
N LEU A 16 -10.03 -6.09 16.19
CA LEU A 16 -9.49 -7.37 16.65
C LEU A 16 -10.51 -8.52 16.54
N GLY A 17 -11.78 -8.24 16.84
CA GLY A 17 -12.85 -9.25 16.73
C GLY A 17 -13.10 -9.77 15.31
N ASP A 18 -12.59 -9.07 14.29
CA ASP A 18 -12.71 -9.43 12.87
C ASP A 18 -11.57 -10.34 12.41
N CYS A 19 -10.50 -10.45 13.19
CA CYS A 19 -9.35 -11.31 12.89
C CYS A 19 -9.72 -12.80 12.81
N LYS A 20 -10.86 -13.21 13.39
CA LYS A 20 -11.40 -14.58 13.26
C LYS A 20 -11.73 -14.99 11.82
N TYR A 21 -11.79 -14.05 10.89
CA TYR A 21 -12.01 -14.28 9.46
C TYR A 21 -10.72 -14.24 8.63
N MET A 22 -9.56 -14.06 9.28
CA MET A 22 -8.27 -13.89 8.61
C MET A 22 -7.39 -15.10 8.88
N ASP A 23 -7.09 -15.85 7.83
CA ASP A 23 -6.14 -16.96 7.84
C ASP A 23 -5.29 -16.99 6.55
N VAL A 24 -4.39 -17.96 6.46
CA VAL A 24 -3.43 -18.07 5.34
C VAL A 24 -4.07 -18.53 4.03
N SER A 25 -5.29 -19.06 4.05
CA SER A 25 -5.90 -19.78 2.93
C SER A 25 -6.02 -18.93 1.67
N PHE A 26 -6.48 -17.68 1.79
CA PHE A 26 -6.64 -16.81 0.62
C PHE A 26 -5.31 -16.29 0.07
N ILE A 27 -4.33 -16.08 0.95
CA ILE A 27 -2.97 -15.74 0.54
C ILE A 27 -2.37 -16.89 -0.27
N HIS A 28 -2.47 -18.13 0.22
CA HIS A 28 -1.99 -19.31 -0.49
C HIS A 28 -2.68 -19.53 -1.82
N LYS A 29 -4.02 -19.41 -1.87
CA LYS A 29 -4.78 -19.52 -3.11
C LYS A 29 -4.31 -18.50 -4.15
N LEU A 30 -4.13 -17.24 -3.76
CA LEU A 30 -3.63 -16.21 -4.68
C LEU A 30 -2.18 -16.46 -5.12
N TYR A 31 -1.31 -16.86 -4.19
CA TYR A 31 0.08 -17.17 -4.52
C TYR A 31 0.20 -18.36 -5.49
N ALA A 32 -0.62 -19.40 -5.31
CA ALA A 32 -0.69 -20.54 -6.21
C ALA A 32 -1.12 -20.15 -7.64
N MET A 33 -1.90 -19.08 -7.80
CA MET A 33 -2.31 -18.52 -9.10
C MET A 33 -1.24 -17.64 -9.76
N ALA A 34 -0.11 -17.37 -9.11
CA ALA A 34 0.97 -16.58 -9.66
C ALA A 34 1.65 -17.30 -10.83
N THR A 35 1.87 -16.58 -11.92
CA THR A 35 2.78 -17.02 -12.99
C THR A 35 4.23 -16.91 -12.53
N ASP A 36 5.17 -17.62 -13.17
CA ASP A 36 6.59 -17.55 -12.81
C ASP A 36 7.12 -16.12 -12.87
N LYS A 37 6.74 -15.36 -13.91
CA LYS A 37 7.06 -13.93 -14.02
C LYS A 37 6.54 -13.08 -12.85
N GLU A 38 5.38 -13.42 -12.29
CA GLU A 38 4.84 -12.72 -11.11
C GLU A 38 5.58 -13.12 -9.84
N ARG A 39 6.02 -14.37 -9.73
CA ARG A 39 6.88 -14.84 -8.63
C ARG A 39 8.27 -14.23 -8.70
N ASP A 40 8.79 -13.93 -9.89
CA ASP A 40 10.08 -13.25 -10.04
C ASP A 40 10.00 -11.73 -9.83
N THR A 41 8.84 -11.20 -9.45
CA THR A 41 8.69 -9.76 -9.23
C THR A 41 9.37 -9.33 -7.94
N ASP A 42 10.31 -8.39 -8.05
CA ASP A 42 10.99 -7.77 -6.91
C ASP A 42 10.63 -6.29 -6.76
N TRP A 43 9.35 -6.04 -6.48
CA TRP A 43 8.79 -4.70 -6.39
C TRP A 43 9.49 -3.83 -5.35
N TYR A 44 9.93 -4.42 -4.24
CA TYR A 44 10.59 -3.68 -3.17
C TYR A 44 12.05 -3.36 -3.48
N ASN A 45 12.77 -4.22 -4.19
CA ASN A 45 14.09 -3.86 -4.70
C ASN A 45 14.02 -2.75 -5.76
N ASP A 46 12.99 -2.73 -6.62
CA ASP A 46 12.75 -1.61 -7.54
C ASP A 46 12.52 -0.30 -6.77
N ALA A 47 11.73 -0.35 -5.69
CA ALA A 47 11.46 0.80 -4.85
C ALA A 47 12.71 1.27 -4.08
N TYR A 48 13.51 0.34 -3.56
CA TYR A 48 14.81 0.62 -2.92
C TYR A 48 15.77 1.29 -3.91
N THR A 49 15.89 0.75 -5.12
CA THR A 49 16.78 1.27 -6.17
C THR A 49 16.40 2.68 -6.56
N PHE A 50 15.10 2.94 -6.76
CA PHE A 50 14.60 4.29 -7.01
C PHE A 50 14.92 5.25 -5.84
N ALA A 51 14.67 4.84 -4.60
CA ALA A 51 14.95 5.66 -3.43
C ALA A 51 16.45 5.97 -3.30
N LYS A 52 17.32 5.00 -3.62
CA LYS A 52 18.77 5.15 -3.62
C LYS A 52 19.24 6.13 -4.70
N GLN A 53 18.73 6.03 -5.92
CA GLN A 53 19.04 6.95 -7.01
C GLN A 53 18.71 8.40 -6.65
N LEU A 54 17.55 8.63 -6.02
CA LEU A 54 17.17 9.96 -5.55
C LEU A 54 18.08 10.45 -4.43
N ALA A 55 18.42 9.58 -3.47
CA ALA A 55 19.31 9.96 -2.37
C ALA A 55 20.70 10.36 -2.89
N GLU A 56 21.25 9.62 -3.85
CA GLU A 56 22.53 9.93 -4.50
C GLU A 56 22.45 11.24 -5.30
N LYS A 57 21.37 11.45 -6.05
CA LYS A 57 21.16 12.65 -6.86
C LYS A 57 21.07 13.95 -6.04
N TYR A 58 20.49 13.89 -4.85
CA TYR A 58 20.26 15.07 -3.99
C TYR A 58 21.13 15.08 -2.71
N ALA A 59 22.23 14.31 -2.70
CA ALA A 59 23.04 14.06 -1.51
C ALA A 59 23.69 15.33 -0.91
N HIS A 60 23.95 16.36 -1.71
CA HIS A 60 24.69 17.58 -1.34
C HIS A 60 24.04 18.41 -0.23
N TYR A 61 22.74 18.23 0.03
CA TYR A 61 22.04 18.87 1.16
C TYR A 61 21.63 17.88 2.26
N GLY A 62 22.33 16.76 2.37
CA GLY A 62 22.07 15.75 3.41
C GLY A 62 20.75 15.01 3.18
N VAL A 63 20.35 14.81 1.93
CA VAL A 63 19.28 13.88 1.55
C VAL A 63 19.84 12.47 1.64
N THR A 64 19.29 11.66 2.54
CA THR A 64 19.72 10.27 2.77
C THR A 64 18.70 9.29 2.19
N LEU A 65 19.10 8.04 2.00
CA LEU A 65 18.18 6.97 1.61
C LEU A 65 16.97 6.87 2.56
N VAL A 66 17.19 7.04 3.87
CA VAL A 66 16.13 7.06 4.89
C VAL A 66 15.16 8.21 4.65
N LYS A 67 15.66 9.43 4.41
CA LYS A 67 14.80 10.58 4.09
C LYS A 67 13.96 10.34 2.85
N VAL A 68 14.56 9.78 1.79
CA VAL A 68 13.83 9.49 0.55
C VAL A 68 12.77 8.43 0.77
N ALA A 69 13.09 7.33 1.46
CA ALA A 69 12.12 6.28 1.77
C ALA A 69 10.94 6.82 2.59
N HIS A 70 11.22 7.66 3.58
CA HIS A 70 10.19 8.31 4.40
C HIS A 70 9.35 9.31 3.58
N LEU A 71 9.95 10.07 2.67
CA LEU A 71 9.25 10.98 1.76
C LEU A 71 8.28 10.21 0.84
N ILE A 72 8.80 9.19 0.15
CA ILE A 72 8.02 8.30 -0.73
C ILE A 72 6.83 7.72 0.04
N ALA A 73 7.07 7.24 1.26
CA ALA A 73 6.04 6.66 2.09
C ALA A 73 5.01 7.67 2.59
N ALA A 74 5.44 8.85 3.05
CA ALA A 74 4.57 9.92 3.52
C ALA A 74 3.56 10.34 2.44
N ILE A 75 4.00 10.44 1.18
CA ILE A 75 3.16 10.89 0.06
C ILE A 75 2.48 9.73 -0.72
N SER A 76 2.59 8.50 -0.22
CA SER A 76 1.98 7.29 -0.80
C SER A 76 0.45 7.14 -0.67
N PRO A 77 -0.24 7.71 0.34
CA PRO A 77 -1.67 7.44 0.54
C PRO A 77 -2.51 7.77 -0.70
N GLN A 78 -3.22 6.78 -1.23
CA GLN A 78 -4.08 6.91 -2.42
C GLN A 78 -3.37 7.45 -3.67
N THR A 79 -2.05 7.26 -3.78
CA THR A 79 -1.26 7.70 -4.93
C THR A 79 -0.74 6.49 -5.69
N LYS A 80 -0.90 6.49 -7.03
CA LYS A 80 -0.34 5.45 -7.90
C LYS A 80 1.19 5.52 -7.88
N TRP A 81 1.88 4.39 -7.95
CA TRP A 81 3.33 4.31 -7.88
C TRP A 81 4.07 5.30 -8.80
N GLU A 82 3.73 5.33 -10.10
CA GLU A 82 4.37 6.27 -11.04
C GLU A 82 4.19 7.74 -10.65
N LYS A 83 3.01 8.11 -10.14
CA LYS A 83 2.74 9.46 -9.66
C LYS A 83 3.48 9.76 -8.36
N ASN A 84 3.60 8.76 -7.48
CA ASN A 84 4.35 8.86 -6.24
C ASN A 84 5.85 9.09 -6.53
N LYS A 85 6.45 8.38 -7.49
CA LYS A 85 7.82 8.64 -7.98
C LYS A 85 8.00 10.07 -8.49
N GLN A 86 7.11 10.53 -9.36
CA GLN A 86 7.13 11.90 -9.88
C GLN A 86 7.02 12.94 -8.77
N ASN A 87 6.15 12.70 -7.79
CA ASN A 87 5.93 13.63 -6.69
C ASN A 87 7.12 13.65 -5.71
N ALA A 88 7.77 12.51 -5.47
CA ALA A 88 8.98 12.44 -4.64
C ALA A 88 10.14 13.21 -5.29
N GLU A 89 10.36 12.99 -6.59
CA GLU A 89 11.32 13.75 -7.39
C GLU A 89 11.01 15.26 -7.35
N LEU A 90 9.75 15.65 -7.57
CA LEU A 90 9.33 17.05 -7.51
C LEU A 90 9.58 17.69 -6.12
N ALA A 91 9.32 16.95 -5.04
CA ALA A 91 9.58 17.43 -3.69
C ALA A 91 11.07 17.71 -3.46
N LEU A 92 11.95 16.80 -3.93
CA LEU A 92 13.40 16.95 -3.82
C LEU A 92 13.95 18.05 -4.73
N GLN A 93 13.43 18.21 -5.95
CA GLN A 93 13.76 19.33 -6.83
C GLN A 93 13.38 20.67 -6.21
N ALA A 94 12.19 20.76 -5.61
CA ALA A 94 11.75 21.98 -4.94
C ALA A 94 12.58 22.28 -3.68
N TYR A 95 12.94 21.24 -2.92
CA TYR A 95 13.86 21.35 -1.80
C TYR A 95 15.25 21.84 -2.24
N ASP A 96 15.81 21.25 -3.30
CA ASP A 96 17.09 21.66 -3.89
C ASP A 96 17.08 23.13 -4.35
N ALA A 97 16.04 23.56 -5.07
CA ALA A 97 15.86 24.95 -5.48
C ALA A 97 15.73 25.90 -4.29
N TYR A 98 15.07 25.47 -3.20
CA TYR A 98 15.00 26.23 -1.95
C TYR A 98 16.38 26.40 -1.31
N MET A 99 17.16 25.31 -1.23
CA MET A 99 18.51 25.34 -0.65
C MET A 99 19.46 26.23 -1.46
N GLN A 100 19.23 26.38 -2.75
CA GLN A 100 19.96 27.29 -3.65
C GLN A 100 19.43 28.74 -3.61
N GLY A 101 18.35 29.01 -2.88
CA GLY A 101 17.73 30.34 -2.79
C GLY A 101 16.89 30.73 -4.01
N TRP A 102 16.59 29.79 -4.91
CA TRP A 102 15.78 30.03 -6.12
C TRP A 102 14.28 29.87 -5.89
N LEU A 103 13.89 29.20 -4.81
CA LEU A 103 12.51 28.97 -4.43
C LEU A 103 12.28 29.36 -2.97
N LYS A 104 11.18 30.05 -2.68
CA LYS A 104 10.78 30.35 -1.30
C LYS A 104 9.91 29.23 -0.73
N ARG A 105 9.83 29.14 0.60
CA ARG A 105 9.12 28.02 1.26
C ARG A 105 7.61 28.06 0.98
N GLU A 106 7.05 29.25 0.90
CA GLU A 106 5.65 29.53 0.58
C GLU A 106 5.26 29.16 -0.86
N ASP A 107 6.25 29.09 -1.76
CA ASP A 107 6.07 28.79 -3.18
C ASP A 107 6.27 27.29 -3.50
N MET A 108 6.44 26.46 -2.47
CA MET A 108 6.63 25.02 -2.63
C MET A 108 5.45 24.35 -3.36
N PRO A 109 5.70 23.53 -4.40
CA PRO A 109 4.64 22.90 -5.17
C PRO A 109 3.89 21.86 -4.34
N LYS A 110 2.61 21.63 -4.67
CA LYS A 110 1.85 20.51 -4.09
C LYS A 110 2.34 19.19 -4.66
N VAL A 111 2.90 18.33 -3.80
CA VAL A 111 3.39 16.99 -4.14
C VAL A 111 2.39 15.89 -3.78
N HIS A 112 1.17 16.28 -3.40
CA HIS A 112 0.06 15.38 -3.17
C HIS A 112 -1.28 16.11 -3.38
N LYS A 113 -2.34 15.36 -3.74
CA LYS A 113 -3.69 15.95 -3.91
C LYS A 113 -4.25 16.56 -2.63
N PHE A 114 -3.80 16.08 -1.48
CA PHE A 114 -4.12 16.60 -0.16
C PHE A 114 -2.95 17.42 0.37
N GLY A 115 -3.18 18.71 0.66
CA GLY A 115 -2.13 19.63 1.11
C GLY A 115 -1.43 19.18 2.39
N ALA A 116 -2.17 18.66 3.37
CA ALA A 116 -1.60 18.13 4.62
C ALA A 116 -0.56 17.02 4.37
N ILE A 117 -0.78 16.15 3.38
CA ILE A 117 0.18 15.10 3.01
C ILE A 117 1.41 15.69 2.31
N SER A 118 1.23 16.75 1.51
CA SER A 118 2.36 17.49 0.95
C SER A 118 3.22 18.09 2.08
N ASN A 119 2.57 18.67 3.10
CA ASN A 119 3.28 19.22 4.26
C ASN A 119 4.05 18.13 5.02
N THR A 120 3.49 16.94 5.22
CA THR A 120 4.23 15.81 5.82
C THR A 120 5.44 15.41 4.97
N GLY A 121 5.30 15.35 3.65
CA GLY A 121 6.42 15.07 2.74
C GLY A 121 7.54 16.11 2.85
N TYR A 122 7.18 17.40 2.90
CA TYR A 122 8.17 18.45 3.11
C TYR A 122 8.79 18.40 4.52
N ALA A 123 8.01 18.12 5.55
CA ALA A 123 8.54 17.98 6.90
C ALA A 123 9.66 16.91 6.97
N VAL A 124 9.55 15.82 6.20
CA VAL A 124 10.62 14.81 6.08
C VAL A 124 11.91 15.40 5.51
N VAL A 125 11.85 16.09 4.37
CA VAL A 125 13.08 16.56 3.69
C VAL A 125 13.75 17.71 4.45
N PHE A 126 12.95 18.54 5.13
CA PHE A 126 13.40 19.65 5.96
C PHE A 126 13.80 19.25 7.38
N ASN A 127 13.73 17.97 7.75
CA ASN A 127 13.97 17.49 9.12
C ASN A 127 13.06 18.18 10.17
N GLU A 128 11.86 18.58 9.78
CA GLU A 128 10.83 19.08 10.70
C GLU A 128 10.14 17.90 11.41
N PRO A 129 9.46 18.12 12.54
CA PRO A 129 8.66 17.08 13.17
C PRO A 129 7.56 16.55 12.24
N TYR A 130 7.52 15.22 12.05
CA TYR A 130 6.45 14.54 11.30
C TYR A 130 6.10 13.20 11.96
N VAL A 131 4.93 12.66 11.59
CA VAL A 131 4.48 11.34 12.03
C VAL A 131 4.07 10.52 10.82
N LEU A 132 4.62 9.32 10.70
CA LEU A 132 4.13 8.30 9.77
C LEU A 132 3.10 7.43 10.50
N GLY A 133 1.97 7.19 9.84
CA GLY A 133 1.00 6.20 10.30
C GLY A 133 1.53 4.76 10.13
N GLN A 134 0.90 3.79 10.81
CA GLN A 134 1.36 2.39 10.83
C GLN A 134 1.63 1.80 9.43
N LYS A 135 0.71 2.05 8.48
CA LYS A 135 0.88 1.64 7.08
C LYS A 135 2.11 2.29 6.43
N THR A 136 2.23 3.61 6.53
CA THR A 136 3.32 4.36 5.88
C THR A 136 4.67 4.07 6.53
N SER A 137 4.72 3.79 7.83
CA SER A 137 5.95 3.35 8.50
C SER A 137 6.42 1.99 8.00
N SER A 138 5.50 1.01 7.88
CA SER A 138 5.83 -0.31 7.32
C SER A 138 6.31 -0.19 5.87
N PHE A 139 5.67 0.70 5.09
CA PHE A 139 6.04 0.93 3.70
C PHE A 139 7.44 1.57 3.57
N ALA A 140 7.77 2.54 4.43
CA ALA A 140 9.12 3.12 4.48
C ALA A 140 10.17 2.06 4.81
N ALA A 141 9.92 1.21 5.81
CA ALA A 141 10.84 0.14 6.19
C ALA A 141 10.98 -0.93 5.09
N ASN A 142 9.90 -1.28 4.38
CA ASN A 142 10.02 -2.16 3.22
C ASN A 142 10.88 -1.54 2.09
N ILE A 143 10.72 -0.24 1.81
CA ILE A 143 11.58 0.47 0.84
C ILE A 143 13.05 0.44 1.28
N LEU A 144 13.32 0.46 2.59
CA LEU A 144 14.66 0.37 3.16
C LEU A 144 15.23 -1.07 3.18
N GLY A 145 14.50 -2.04 2.64
CA GLY A 145 14.95 -3.43 2.54
C GLY A 145 14.53 -4.32 3.69
N ASP A 146 13.66 -3.86 4.60
CA ASP A 146 13.04 -4.75 5.58
C ASP A 146 12.01 -5.66 4.88
N ASN A 147 12.45 -6.88 4.57
CA ASN A 147 11.62 -7.87 3.91
C ASN A 147 10.79 -8.73 4.88
N ASN A 148 10.94 -8.53 6.20
CA ASN A 148 10.28 -9.34 7.24
C ASN A 148 8.94 -8.75 7.69
N ILE A 149 8.64 -7.51 7.33
CA ILE A 149 7.38 -6.85 7.62
C ILE A 149 6.51 -6.69 6.36
N VAL A 150 5.22 -6.52 6.56
CA VAL A 150 4.24 -6.36 5.48
C VAL A 150 3.50 -5.04 5.64
N THR A 151 3.32 -4.31 4.55
CA THR A 151 2.49 -3.11 4.49
C THR A 151 1.02 -3.48 4.30
N ILE A 152 0.28 -3.58 5.40
CA ILE A 152 -1.16 -3.87 5.34
C ILE A 152 -1.92 -2.64 4.84
N ASP A 153 -2.30 -2.66 3.58
CA ASP A 153 -3.21 -1.69 2.97
C ASP A 153 -4.60 -2.29 2.71
N SER A 154 -5.49 -1.50 2.10
CA SER A 154 -6.84 -1.97 1.77
C SER A 154 -6.85 -3.25 0.92
N LEU A 155 -5.85 -3.45 0.06
CA LEU A 155 -5.77 -4.65 -0.76
C LEU A 155 -5.27 -5.85 0.03
N ALA A 156 -4.20 -5.69 0.83
CA ALA A 156 -3.71 -6.75 1.70
C ALA A 156 -4.81 -7.21 2.67
N MET A 157 -5.58 -6.27 3.22
CA MET A 157 -6.72 -6.59 4.07
C MET A 157 -7.86 -7.28 3.31
N SER A 158 -8.17 -6.82 2.08
CA SER A 158 -9.17 -7.46 1.21
C SER A 158 -8.80 -8.93 0.92
N ILE A 159 -7.51 -9.22 0.70
CA ILE A 159 -7.01 -10.57 0.46
C ILE A 159 -7.29 -11.46 1.67
N LEU A 160 -6.93 -11.00 2.88
CA LEU A 160 -7.13 -11.75 4.12
C LEU A 160 -8.60 -12.04 4.41
N LEU A 161 -9.47 -11.08 4.15
CA LEU A 161 -10.90 -11.22 4.41
C LEU A 161 -11.66 -11.96 3.31
N GLY A 162 -10.98 -12.34 2.23
CA GLY A 162 -11.58 -13.10 1.14
C GLY A 162 -12.60 -12.34 0.31
N PHE A 163 -12.62 -11.01 0.38
CA PHE A 163 -13.53 -10.21 -0.43
C PHE A 163 -12.82 -9.02 -1.05
N TYR A 164 -13.30 -8.63 -2.23
CA TYR A 164 -12.72 -7.53 -2.98
C TYR A 164 -13.63 -6.31 -2.91
N GLU A 165 -13.09 -5.15 -2.49
CA GLU A 165 -13.82 -3.88 -2.53
C GLU A 165 -13.24 -2.88 -3.56
N LYS A 166 -14.05 -2.53 -4.56
CA LYS A 166 -14.03 -1.36 -5.44
C LYS A 166 -14.81 -0.21 -4.78
N GLY A 167 -14.11 0.61 -4.01
CA GLY A 167 -14.58 1.96 -3.69
C GLY A 167 -14.76 2.28 -2.21
N GLY A 168 -14.50 1.33 -1.31
CA GLY A 168 -14.48 1.63 0.11
C GLY A 168 -13.09 1.96 0.66
N THR A 169 -13.09 2.74 1.74
CA THR A 169 -11.90 3.04 2.53
C THR A 169 -11.83 2.09 3.70
N TYR A 170 -10.65 1.49 3.92
CA TYR A 170 -10.41 0.69 5.12
C TYR A 170 -9.92 1.58 6.25
N GLU A 171 -10.55 1.45 7.40
CA GLU A 171 -10.04 1.88 8.69
C GLU A 171 -9.58 0.63 9.45
N ILE A 172 -8.27 0.43 9.52
CA ILE A 172 -7.69 -0.78 10.13
C ILE A 172 -7.13 -0.39 11.48
N TYR A 173 -7.72 -0.91 12.55
CA TYR A 173 -7.22 -0.66 13.90
C TYR A 173 -5.88 -1.38 14.13
N ARG A 174 -5.04 -0.82 15.01
CA ARG A 174 -3.66 -1.28 15.26
C ARG A 174 -3.55 -2.78 15.54
N SER A 175 -4.46 -3.33 16.35
CA SER A 175 -4.48 -4.75 16.69
C SER A 175 -4.77 -5.63 15.48
N ALA A 176 -5.77 -5.26 14.67
CA ALA A 176 -6.10 -5.96 13.43
C ALA A 176 -4.97 -5.86 12.40
N TYR A 177 -4.30 -4.71 12.30
CA TYR A 177 -3.13 -4.55 11.44
C TYR A 177 -2.00 -5.49 11.84
N THR A 178 -1.71 -5.57 13.15
CA THR A 178 -0.63 -6.43 13.68
C THR A 178 -0.93 -7.90 13.44
N TYR A 179 -2.18 -8.32 13.67
CA TYR A 179 -2.62 -9.68 13.37
C TYR A 179 -2.54 -9.97 11.86
N ALA A 180 -2.99 -9.05 11.01
CA ALA A 180 -2.88 -9.18 9.56
C ALA A 180 -1.42 -9.35 9.11
N GLN A 181 -0.48 -8.59 9.67
CA GLN A 181 0.96 -8.79 9.43
C GLN A 181 1.40 -10.19 9.84
N SER A 182 0.99 -10.70 11.01
CA SER A 182 1.39 -12.04 11.45
C SER A 182 0.86 -13.14 10.55
N VAL A 183 -0.35 -13.00 9.97
CA VAL A 183 -0.90 -13.97 9.02
C VAL A 183 -0.08 -14.00 7.73
N TYR A 184 0.31 -12.85 7.18
CA TYR A 184 1.21 -12.81 6.03
C TYR A 184 2.58 -13.41 6.33
N VAL A 185 3.17 -13.09 7.50
CA VAL A 185 4.46 -13.65 7.93
C VAL A 185 4.38 -15.17 8.06
N HIS A 186 3.28 -15.68 8.62
CA HIS A 186 3.06 -17.12 8.75
C HIS A 186 2.94 -17.80 7.39
N ALA A 187 2.14 -17.25 6.47
CA ALA A 187 2.02 -17.77 5.11
C ALA A 187 3.36 -17.76 4.35
N ALA A 188 4.16 -16.69 4.50
CA ALA A 188 5.48 -16.61 3.85
C ALA A 188 6.43 -17.69 4.38
N LYS A 189 6.40 -17.93 5.69
CA LYS A 189 7.18 -19.00 6.32
C LYS A 189 6.80 -20.38 5.79
N GLU A 190 5.51 -20.65 5.61
CA GLU A 190 5.03 -21.93 5.04
C GLU A 190 5.45 -22.12 3.58
N LEU A 191 5.57 -21.02 2.83
CA LEU A 191 6.01 -21.02 1.44
C LEU A 191 7.53 -20.90 1.27
N GLY A 192 8.30 -20.69 2.34
CA GLY A 192 9.76 -20.55 2.28
C GLY A 192 10.25 -19.26 1.60
N ILE A 193 9.45 -18.19 1.61
CA ILE A 193 9.78 -16.89 0.99
C ILE A 193 9.64 -15.74 1.99
N SER A 194 10.17 -14.55 1.65
CA SER A 194 10.04 -13.39 2.55
C SER A 194 8.60 -12.84 2.56
N PRO A 195 8.12 -12.31 3.71
CA PRO A 195 6.79 -11.70 3.82
C PRO A 195 6.53 -10.55 2.84
N ALA A 196 7.52 -9.66 2.65
CA ALA A 196 7.41 -8.55 1.70
C ALA A 196 7.29 -9.05 0.26
N HIS A 197 8.04 -10.11 -0.10
CA HIS A 197 7.95 -10.74 -1.41
C HIS A 197 6.58 -11.40 -1.64
N LEU A 198 6.09 -12.18 -0.68
CA LEU A 198 4.74 -12.76 -0.74
C LEU A 198 3.65 -11.70 -0.94
N GLN A 199 3.75 -10.57 -0.24
CA GLN A 199 2.84 -9.44 -0.42
C GLN A 199 2.94 -8.86 -1.85
N ALA A 200 4.16 -8.67 -2.38
CA ALA A 200 4.34 -8.16 -3.73
C ALA A 200 3.73 -9.10 -4.79
N VAL A 201 3.98 -10.41 -4.69
CA VAL A 201 3.43 -11.41 -5.62
C VAL A 201 1.90 -11.41 -5.56
N THR A 202 1.32 -11.54 -4.37
CA THR A 202 -0.15 -11.56 -4.21
C THR A 202 -0.81 -10.27 -4.67
N TRP A 203 -0.14 -9.11 -4.52
CA TRP A 203 -0.60 -7.84 -5.06
C TRP A 203 -0.67 -7.86 -6.59
N VAL A 204 0.39 -8.29 -7.28
CA VAL A 204 0.43 -8.34 -8.75
C VAL A 204 -0.62 -9.30 -9.31
N VAL A 205 -0.73 -10.50 -8.72
CA VAL A 205 -1.77 -11.48 -9.08
C VAL A 205 -3.16 -10.87 -8.94
N CYS A 206 -3.44 -10.26 -7.78
CA CYS A 206 -4.75 -9.64 -7.55
C CYS A 206 -5.02 -8.49 -8.55
N ARG A 207 -4.01 -7.70 -8.93
CA ARG A 207 -4.15 -6.67 -9.98
C ARG A 207 -4.46 -7.26 -11.36
N ARG A 208 -3.81 -8.37 -11.74
CA ARG A 208 -4.10 -9.08 -13.00
C ARG A 208 -5.53 -9.59 -13.02
N LEU A 209 -5.96 -10.30 -11.97
CA LEU A 209 -7.32 -10.85 -11.87
C LEU A 209 -8.38 -9.75 -11.92
N LYS A 210 -8.17 -8.61 -11.26
CA LYS A 210 -9.07 -7.44 -11.37
C LYS A 210 -9.21 -6.90 -12.79
N LYS A 211 -8.10 -6.86 -13.54
CA LYS A 211 -8.11 -6.38 -14.93
C LYS A 211 -8.91 -7.34 -15.81
N ALA A 212 -8.76 -8.66 -15.61
CA ALA A 212 -9.54 -9.67 -16.31
C ALA A 212 -11.04 -9.55 -15.96
N HIS A 213 -11.40 -9.52 -14.67
CA HIS A 213 -12.81 -9.43 -14.25
C HIS A 213 -13.53 -8.20 -14.82
N ARG A 214 -12.91 -7.01 -14.79
CA ARG A 214 -13.49 -5.78 -15.38
C ARG A 214 -13.74 -5.87 -16.89
N LYS A 215 -12.98 -6.69 -17.59
CA LYS A 215 -13.11 -6.88 -19.05
C LYS A 215 -14.30 -7.79 -19.38
N HIS A 216 -14.63 -8.72 -18.48
CA HIS A 216 -15.60 -9.80 -18.73
C HIS A 216 -16.97 -9.60 -18.06
N ASN A 217 -17.06 -8.94 -16.90
CA ASN A 217 -18.33 -8.70 -16.19
C ASN A 217 -18.65 -7.21 -16.07
N LYS A 218 -19.87 -6.82 -16.52
CA LYS A 218 -20.50 -5.52 -16.23
C LYS A 218 -21.12 -5.45 -14.83
N ILE A 219 -20.98 -6.49 -14.01
CA ILE A 219 -21.58 -6.56 -12.68
C ILE A 219 -20.83 -5.61 -11.75
N THR A 220 -21.57 -4.76 -11.07
CA THR A 220 -21.02 -3.80 -10.12
C THR A 220 -20.92 -4.46 -8.76
N MET A 221 -19.98 -4.03 -7.93
CA MET A 221 -19.96 -4.54 -6.56
C MET A 221 -21.17 -4.12 -5.72
N LEU A 222 -22.00 -3.20 -6.20
CA LEU A 222 -23.27 -2.91 -5.56
C LEU A 222 -24.19 -4.14 -5.63
N ASP A 223 -24.07 -4.94 -6.70
CA ASP A 223 -24.78 -6.20 -6.90
C ASP A 223 -24.21 -7.29 -5.97
N ALA A 224 -22.89 -7.34 -5.80
CA ALA A 224 -22.23 -8.23 -4.84
C ALA A 224 -22.48 -7.83 -3.37
N ALA A 225 -22.52 -6.53 -3.06
CA ALA A 225 -22.82 -5.98 -1.73
C ALA A 225 -24.29 -6.19 -1.34
N SER A 226 -25.21 -6.21 -2.31
CA SER A 226 -26.62 -6.56 -2.09
C SER A 226 -26.81 -8.06 -1.78
N ALA A 227 -25.83 -8.90 -2.14
CA ALA A 227 -25.76 -10.30 -1.71
C ALA A 227 -25.11 -10.48 -0.33
N VAL A 228 -24.61 -9.41 0.32
CA VAL A 228 -24.02 -9.43 1.67
C VAL A 228 -25.14 -9.49 2.72
N GLY A 229 -25.82 -10.63 2.71
CA GLY A 229 -26.39 -11.32 3.86
C GLY A 229 -25.85 -12.75 3.98
N GLN A 230 -24.87 -13.13 3.13
CA GLN A 230 -24.24 -14.45 3.12
C GLN A 230 -22.73 -14.33 3.32
N ASN A 231 -22.15 -15.42 3.81
CA ASN A 231 -20.87 -15.56 4.47
C ASN A 231 -19.68 -14.95 3.68
N PRO A 232 -18.67 -14.32 4.33
CA PRO A 232 -17.44 -13.83 3.67
C PRO A 232 -16.75 -14.84 2.73
N VAL A 233 -16.92 -16.14 2.98
CA VAL A 233 -16.42 -17.24 2.14
C VAL A 233 -17.03 -17.24 0.71
N ASP A 234 -18.22 -16.68 0.53
CA ASP A 234 -18.97 -16.73 -0.74
C ASP A 234 -18.46 -15.73 -1.80
N ILE A 235 -17.67 -14.72 -1.39
CA ILE A 235 -17.25 -13.64 -2.29
C ILE A 235 -16.08 -14.04 -3.19
N LEU A 236 -15.22 -14.96 -2.76
CA LEU A 236 -14.18 -15.52 -3.63
C LEU A 236 -14.70 -16.60 -4.56
N ARG A 237 -15.72 -17.38 -4.16
CA ARG A 237 -16.46 -18.26 -5.08
C ARG A 237 -17.04 -17.47 -6.25
N TYR A 238 -17.62 -16.30 -5.97
CA TYR A 238 -18.17 -15.38 -6.98
C TYR A 238 -17.15 -14.82 -7.99
N ILE A 239 -15.85 -14.85 -7.67
CA ILE A 239 -14.79 -14.37 -8.57
C ILE A 239 -14.12 -15.53 -9.31
N SER A 240 -14.20 -16.76 -8.78
CA SER A 240 -13.53 -17.95 -9.31
C SER A 240 -14.42 -18.86 -10.17
N GLU A 241 -15.74 -18.70 -10.13
CA GLU A 241 -16.73 -19.35 -11.00
C GLU A 241 -17.28 -18.34 -12.03
#